data_AF-A0A2J8U0H4-F1
#
_entry.id   AF-A0A2J8U0H4-F1
#
_cell.length_a   1.000
_cell.length_b   1.000
_cell.length_c   1.000
_cell.angle_alpha   90.00
_cell.angle_beta   90.00
_cell.angle_gamma   90.00
#
_symmetry.space_group_name_H-M   'P 1'
#
loop_
_entity.id
_entity.type
_entity.pdbx_description
1 polymer ?
#
loop_
_entity_poly.entity_id
_entity_poly.type
_entity_poly.pdbx_seq_one_letter_code
_entity_poly.pdbx_strand_id
1 'polypeptide(L)' 'RCAALRMLLADQGQSWKEEVVSMETWQEGSLKASCLYGQLPKFQDGDLTLYQSNTILRHLGRTLVWGSQTAPWLAHPQ' A
#
# COMPACT_ATOMS: atom_id res chain seq x y z
N ARG A 1 -6.15 -8.01 4.13
CA ARG A 1 -5.39 -7.55 5.32
C ARG A 1 -4.82 -6.16 5.04
N CYS A 2 -5.60 -5.08 5.21
CA CYS A 2 -5.22 -3.75 4.72
C CYS A 2 -5.29 -2.61 5.74
N ALA A 3 -5.82 -2.85 6.95
CA ALA A 3 -6.03 -1.78 7.94
C ALA A 3 -4.74 -1.00 8.25
N ALA A 4 -3.66 -1.69 8.62
CA ALA A 4 -2.38 -1.06 8.92
C ALA A 4 -1.78 -0.29 7.74
N LEU A 5 -1.97 -0.78 6.50
CA LEU A 5 -1.49 -0.11 5.29
C LEU A 5 -2.25 1.21 5.07
N ARG A 6 -3.58 1.20 5.24
CA ARG A 6 -4.42 2.41 5.10
C ARG A 6 -4.09 3.43 6.18
N MET A 7 -3.89 2.99 7.42
CA MET A 7 -3.47 3.86 8.52
C MET A 7 -2.11 4.52 8.22
N LEU A 8 -1.12 3.74 7.75
CA LEU A 8 0.19 4.28 7.39
C LEU A 8 0.10 5.32 6.27
N LEU A 9 -0.64 5.03 5.19
CA LEU A 9 -0.80 5.98 4.08
C LEU A 9 -1.50 7.27 4.53
N ALA A 10 -2.57 7.16 5.32
CA ALA A 10 -3.30 8.30 5.85
C ALA A 10 -2.43 9.17 6.77
N ASP A 11 -1.71 8.54 7.71
CA ASP A 11 -0.83 9.21 8.67
C ASP A 11 0.32 9.96 7.98
N GLN A 12 0.84 9.40 6.87
CA GLN A 12 1.87 10.02 6.05
C GLN A 12 1.33 10.99 4.99
N GLY A 13 0.03 11.35 5.07
CA GLY A 13 -0.61 12.30 4.15
C GLY A 13 -0.64 11.86 2.68
N GLN A 14 -0.48 10.56 2.41
CA GLN A 14 -0.46 10.03 1.06
C GLN A 14 -1.88 9.91 0.50
N SER A 15 -2.05 10.23 -0.79
CA SER A 15 -3.27 9.92 -1.53
C SER A 15 -3.18 8.54 -2.17
N TRP A 16 -4.24 7.74 -2.11
CA TRP A 16 -4.34 6.49 -2.84
C TRP A 16 -5.75 6.28 -3.39
N LYS A 17 -5.86 5.45 -4.43
CA LYS A 17 -7.14 4.94 -4.95
C LYS A 17 -7.42 3.58 -4.32
N GLU A 18 -8.64 3.38 -3.86
CA GLU A 18 -9.09 2.08 -3.36
C GLU A 18 -9.98 1.37 -4.38
N GLU A 19 -9.43 0.34 -5.03
CA GLU A 19 -10.19 -0.56 -5.90
C GLU A 19 -10.84 -1.66 -5.06
N VAL A 20 -12.12 -1.48 -4.74
CA VAL A 20 -12.88 -2.45 -3.94
C VAL A 20 -13.35 -3.59 -4.84
N VAL A 21 -12.86 -4.79 -4.56
CA VAL A 21 -13.24 -6.00 -5.28
C VAL A 21 -14.45 -6.64 -4.59
N SER A 22 -15.55 -6.79 -5.32
CA SER A 22 -16.73 -7.51 -4.83
C SER A 22 -16.49 -9.02 -4.76
N MET A 23 -17.32 -9.74 -4.00
CA MET A 23 -17.23 -11.21 -3.95
C MET A 23 -17.55 -11.85 -5.31
N GLU A 24 -18.46 -11.27 -6.09
CA GLU A 24 -18.79 -11.74 -7.44
C GLU A 24 -17.57 -11.64 -8.37
N THR A 25 -16.93 -10.47 -8.41
CA THR A 25 -15.70 -10.24 -9.18
C THR A 25 -14.57 -11.17 -8.72
N TRP A 26 -14.49 -11.46 -7.42
CA TRP A 26 -13.48 -12.39 -6.90
C TRP A 26 -13.75 -13.85 -7.29
N GLN A 27 -15.02 -14.26 -7.35
CA GLN A 27 -15.44 -15.60 -7.73
C GLN A 27 -15.37 -15.87 -9.23
N GLU A 28 -15.58 -14.84 -10.07
CA GLU A 28 -15.34 -14.91 -11.52
C GLU A 28 -13.91 -15.36 -11.84
N GLY A 29 -12.95 -15.02 -10.97
CA GLY A 29 -11.68 -15.75 -10.86
C GLY A 29 -10.57 -15.26 -11.79
N SER A 30 -10.86 -14.44 -12.81
CA SER A 30 -9.84 -13.86 -13.68
C SER A 30 -8.83 -13.02 -12.89
N LEU A 31 -9.33 -12.16 -12.00
CA LEU A 31 -8.50 -11.35 -11.10
C LEU A 31 -7.65 -12.24 -10.19
N LYS A 32 -8.25 -13.27 -9.60
CA LYS A 32 -7.55 -14.20 -8.71
C LYS A 32 -6.42 -14.90 -9.46
N ALA A 33 -6.67 -15.38 -10.67
CA ALA A 33 -5.65 -16.04 -11.50
C ALA A 33 -4.51 -15.09 -11.91
N SER A 34 -4.79 -13.79 -12.07
CA SER A 34 -3.76 -12.78 -12.36
C SER A 34 -2.87 -12.42 -11.16
N CYS A 35 -3.34 -12.72 -9.93
CA CYS A 35 -2.60 -12.42 -8.72
C CYS A 35 -1.51 -13.48 -8.49
N LEU A 36 -0.27 -13.06 -8.22
CA LEU A 36 0.90 -13.95 -8.07
C LEU A 36 0.66 -15.15 -7.13
N TYR A 37 -0.12 -14.93 -6.06
CA TYR A 37 -0.45 -15.96 -5.06
C TYR A 37 -1.94 -16.30 -5.01
N GLY A 38 -2.73 -15.89 -6.00
CA GLY A 38 -4.18 -16.12 -5.99
C GLY A 38 -4.90 -15.44 -4.82
N GLN A 39 -4.34 -14.35 -4.28
CA GLN A 39 -4.78 -13.69 -3.07
C GLN A 39 -4.63 -12.16 -3.16
N LEU A 40 -5.52 -11.45 -2.46
CA LEU A 40 -5.42 -10.04 -2.16
C LEU A 40 -4.78 -9.83 -0.77
N PRO A 41 -4.14 -8.68 -0.48
CA PRO A 41 -4.12 -7.44 -1.28
C PRO A 41 -3.12 -7.46 -2.44
N LYS A 42 -3.53 -6.79 -3.53
CA LYS A 42 -2.68 -6.29 -4.62
C LYS A 42 -2.47 -4.79 -4.38
N PHE A 43 -1.25 -4.31 -4.55
CA PHE A 43 -0.89 -2.90 -4.39
C PHE A 43 -0.04 -2.44 -5.57
N GLN A 44 -0.21 -1.19 -5.98
CA GLN A 44 0.52 -0.59 -7.10
C GLN A 44 1.14 0.74 -6.68
N ASP A 45 2.42 0.91 -7.02
CA ASP A 45 3.20 2.12 -6.82
C ASP A 45 3.97 2.41 -8.12
N GLY A 46 3.42 3.29 -8.96
CA GLY A 46 3.83 3.42 -10.36
C GLY A 46 3.71 2.09 -11.11
N ASP A 47 4.81 1.65 -11.72
CA ASP A 47 4.89 0.38 -12.47
C ASP A 47 5.11 -0.84 -11.56
N LEU A 48 5.41 -0.63 -10.27
CA LEU A 48 5.65 -1.72 -9.33
C LEU A 48 4.31 -2.28 -8.81
N THR A 49 4.09 -3.58 -9.04
CA THR A 49 2.96 -4.32 -8.47
C THR A 49 3.44 -5.25 -7.36
N LEU A 50 2.88 -5.10 -6.16
CA LEU A 50 3.20 -5.90 -4.98
C LEU A 50 2.01 -6.72 -4.49
N TYR A 51 2.34 -7.87 -3.89
CA TYR A 51 1.41 -8.75 -3.18
C TYR A 51 1.94 -9.00 -1.76
N GLN A 52 1.09 -9.59 -0.91
CA GLN A 52 1.34 -9.82 0.52
C GLN A 52 1.38 -8.53 1.35
N SER A 53 0.52 -8.43 2.36
CA SER A 53 0.33 -7.20 3.15
C SER A 53 1.62 -6.72 3.83
N ASN A 54 2.46 -7.64 4.32
CA ASN A 54 3.70 -7.28 5.01
C ASN A 54 4.80 -6.82 4.04
N THR A 55 4.82 -7.33 2.81
CA THR A 55 5.73 -6.83 1.76
C THR A 55 5.40 -5.39 1.42
N ILE A 56 4.11 -5.09 1.27
CA ILE A 56 3.62 -3.72 1.02
C ILE A 56 3.99 -2.78 2.18
N LEU A 57 3.75 -3.19 3.43
CA LEU A 57 4.13 -2.38 4.61
C LEU A 57 5.65 -2.10 4.68
N ARG A 58 6.49 -3.08 4.37
CA ARG A 58 7.95 -2.89 4.36
C ARG A 58 8.42 -2.04 3.20
N HIS A 59 7.75 -2.11 2.04
CA HIS A 59 7.98 -1.20 0.91
C HIS A 59 7.70 0.24 1.33
N LEU A 60 6.48 0.51 1.80
CA LEU A 60 6.06 1.84 2.27
C LEU A 60 6.94 2.37 3.41
N GLY A 61 7.31 1.51 4.37
CA GLY A 61 8.22 1.91 5.44
C GLY A 61 9.57 2.39 4.91
N ARG A 62 10.14 1.70 3.91
CA ARG A 62 11.43 2.10 3.33
C ARG A 62 11.33 3.38 2.49
N THR A 63 10.25 3.55 1.73
CA THR A 63 10.10 4.70 0.83
C THR A 63 9.65 5.97 1.56
N LEU A 64 8.68 5.86 2.46
CA LEU A 64 8.07 7.02 3.13
C LEU A 64 8.76 7.38 4.43
N VAL A 65 9.01 6.38 5.29
CA VAL A 65 9.47 6.63 6.68
C VAL A 65 10.99 6.76 6.75
N TRP A 66 11.72 5.92 6.02
CA TRP A 66 13.19 5.91 6.05
C TRP A 66 13.86 6.64 4.88
N GLY A 67 13.11 6.93 3.81
CA GLY A 67 13.64 7.46 2.54
C GLY A 67 13.34 8.91 2.23
N SER A 68 12.48 9.59 3.00
CA SER A 68 12.14 11.01 2.78
C SER A 68 12.76 11.91 3.86
N GLN A 69 13.79 12.63 3.45
CA GLN A 69 14.30 13.79 4.18
C GLN A 69 13.23 14.88 4.13
N THR A 70 12.32 14.91 5.11
CA THR A 70 11.68 16.11 5.69
C THR A 70 10.79 15.69 6.84
N ALA A 71 11.32 15.71 8.06
CA ALA A 71 10.49 15.96 9.24
C ALA A 71 10.45 17.49 9.41
N PRO A 72 9.43 18.21 8.90
CA PRO A 72 9.34 19.67 9.09
C PRO A 72 9.30 20.08 10.56
N TRP A 73 8.93 19.16 11.46
CA TRP A 73 8.86 19.39 12.91
C TRP A 73 10.21 19.37 13.64
N LEU A 74 11.31 18.97 12.98
CA LEU A 74 12.67 19.07 13.53
C LEU A 74 13.36 20.41 13.18
N ALA A 75 12.72 21.28 12.40
CA ALA A 75 13.22 22.60 12.05
C ALA A 75 12.53 23.70 12.89
N HIS A 76 12.71 23.67 14.20
CA HIS A 76 12.47 24.84 15.06
C HIS A 76 13.81 25.44 15.46
N PRO A 77 14.23 26.59 14.89
CA PRO A 77 15.28 27.38 15.51
C PRO A 77 14.70 28.13 16.72
N GLN A 78 15.46 28.12 17.82
CA GLN A 78 15.32 29.11 18.91
C GLN A 78 15.54 30.52 18.37
#